data_AF-A0AAD7CU76-F1
#
_entry.id   AF-A0AAD7CU76-F1
#
_cell.length_a   1.000
_cell.length_b   1.000
_cell.length_c   1.000
_cell.angle_alpha   90.00
_cell.angle_beta   90.00
_cell.angle_gamma   90.00
#
_symmetry.space_group_name_H-M   'P 1'
#
loop_
_entity.id
_entity.type
_entity.pdbx_description
1 polymer ?
#
loop_
_entity_poly.entity_id
_entity_poly.type
_entity_poly.pdbx_seq_one_letter_code
_entity_poly.pdbx_strand_id
1 'polypeptide(L)' 'MVSTSSTPTTVWITTTPTGGVAAHWDQCSGMDWTGPTVCAAPYTCKAANTYYSQCL' A
#
# COMPACT_ATOMS: atom_id res chain seq x y z
N MET A 1 14.20 -33.37 -9.88
CA MET A 1 14.05 -32.24 -8.94
C MET A 1 14.56 -31.00 -9.64
N VAL A 2 13.69 -30.11 -10.13
CA VAL A 2 14.14 -28.87 -10.78
C VAL A 2 14.27 -27.79 -9.70
N SER A 3 15.51 -27.38 -9.42
CA SER A 3 15.80 -26.24 -8.56
C SER A 3 15.67 -24.98 -9.42
N THR A 4 14.51 -24.33 -9.36
CA THR A 4 14.29 -23.02 -9.96
C THR A 4 15.00 -21.96 -9.13
N SER A 5 16.02 -21.35 -9.74
CA SER A 5 16.67 -20.14 -9.25
C SER A 5 15.74 -18.97 -9.54
N SER A 6 14.99 -18.52 -8.53
CA SER A 6 14.08 -17.38 -8.65
C SER A 6 14.82 -16.11 -8.29
N THR A 7 15.20 -15.33 -9.30
CA THR A 7 15.52 -13.91 -9.15
C THR A 7 14.36 -13.22 -8.41
N PRO A 8 14.59 -12.39 -7.36
CA PRO A 8 13.54 -11.56 -6.83
C PRO A 8 13.28 -10.44 -7.83
N THR A 9 12.49 -10.72 -8.86
CA THR A 9 11.79 -9.66 -9.56
C THR A 9 10.93 -9.02 -8.48
N THR A 10 11.24 -7.79 -8.08
CA THR A 10 10.32 -6.96 -7.33
C THR A 10 9.11 -6.76 -8.23
N VAL A 11 8.19 -7.73 -8.22
CA VAL A 11 6.81 -7.49 -8.58
C VAL A 11 6.38 -6.46 -7.56
N TRP A 12 6.39 -5.20 -7.98
CA TRP A 12 5.39 -4.27 -7.51
C TRP A 12 4.08 -4.96 -7.86
N ILE A 13 3.60 -5.79 -6.93
CA ILE A 13 2.21 -6.14 -6.85
C ILE A 13 1.53 -4.79 -6.65
N THR A 14 1.27 -4.11 -7.76
CA THR A 14 0.12 -3.25 -7.91
C THR A 14 -1.06 -4.21 -7.83
N THR A 15 -1.30 -4.79 -6.65
CA THR A 15 -2.65 -5.02 -6.18
C THR A 15 -3.24 -3.63 -6.21
N THR A 16 -3.76 -3.23 -7.38
CA THR A 16 -4.66 -2.10 -7.51
C THR A 16 -5.75 -2.44 -6.50
N PRO A 17 -5.76 -1.87 -5.28
CA PRO A 17 -6.74 -2.28 -4.31
C PRO A 17 -8.07 -1.94 -4.96
N THR A 18 -8.95 -2.92 -5.07
CA THR A 18 -10.23 -2.83 -5.78
C THR A 18 -11.20 -1.82 -5.14
N GLY A 19 -10.72 -0.92 -4.29
CA GLY A 19 -11.48 0.06 -3.52
C GLY A 19 -10.76 1.41 -3.46
N GLY A 20 -10.74 2.13 -4.58
CA GLY A 20 -10.52 3.59 -4.60
C GLY A 20 -9.16 4.08 -4.13
N VAL A 21 -9.01 5.40 -4.13
CA VAL A 21 -7.90 6.11 -3.48
C VAL A 21 -8.38 6.57 -2.11
N ALA A 22 -7.54 6.47 -1.09
CA ALA A 22 -7.80 7.05 0.23
C ALA A 22 -7.89 8.58 0.09
N ALA A 23 -8.96 9.21 0.59
CA ALA A 23 -9.11 10.66 0.55
C ALA A 23 -8.09 11.35 1.49
N HIS A 24 -8.00 12.68 1.42
CA HIS A 24 -7.24 13.43 2.43
C HIS A 24 -7.77 13.06 3.82
N TRP A 25 -6.86 12.71 4.73
CA TRP A 25 -7.12 12.27 6.10
C TRP A 25 -7.57 10.81 6.26
N ASP A 26 -7.74 10.07 5.18
CA ASP A 26 -8.02 8.63 5.27
C ASP A 26 -6.75 7.81 5.57
N GLN A 27 -6.98 6.61 6.10
CA GLN A 27 -5.91 5.66 6.35
C GLN A 27 -5.42 5.07 5.02
N CYS A 28 -4.11 5.05 4.85
CA CYS A 28 -3.42 4.50 3.68
C CYS A 28 -2.47 3.37 4.02
N SER A 29 -2.18 3.13 5.29
CA SER A 29 -1.36 1.99 5.68
C SER A 29 -1.51 1.65 7.16
N GLY A 30 -1.15 0.44 7.53
CA GLY A 30 -1.24 -0.11 8.87
C GLY A 30 -1.07 -1.63 8.85
N MET A 31 -0.68 -2.22 9.98
CA MET A 31 -0.42 -3.66 10.08
C MET A 31 -1.62 -4.53 9.70
N ASP A 32 -2.83 -4.06 9.99
CA ASP A 32 -4.10 -4.75 9.68
C ASP A 32 -4.95 -3.98 8.64
N TRP A 33 -4.33 -3.07 7.85
CA TRP A 33 -5.05 -2.27 6.86
C TRP A 33 -5.28 -3.04 5.57
N THR A 34 -6.53 -3.40 5.29
CA THR A 34 -6.98 -4.04 4.03
C THR A 34 -7.59 -3.05 3.03
N GLY A 35 -7.59 -1.76 3.35
CA GLY A 35 -8.13 -0.70 2.52
C GLY A 35 -7.15 -0.18 1.45
N PRO A 36 -7.50 0.94 0.78
CA PRO A 36 -6.63 1.54 -0.21
C PRO A 36 -5.32 2.00 0.41
N THR A 37 -4.20 1.56 -0.17
CA THR A 37 -2.86 2.01 0.23
C THR A 37 -2.36 3.23 -0.53
N VAL A 38 -3.12 3.63 -1.56
CA VAL A 38 -2.81 4.75 -2.44
C VAL A 38 -3.67 5.93 -2.04
N CYS A 39 -3.03 7.06 -1.77
CA CYS A 39 -3.71 8.32 -1.51
C CYS A 39 -4.19 8.97 -2.80
N ALA A 40 -5.30 9.71 -2.72
CA ALA A 40 -5.74 10.54 -3.81
C ALA A 40 -4.68 11.60 -4.10
N ALA A 41 -4.28 11.77 -5.36
CA ALA A 41 -3.36 12.86 -5.72
C ALA A 41 -4.02 14.21 -5.35
N PRO A 42 -3.27 15.18 -4.77
CA PRO A 42 -1.82 15.24 -4.60
C PRO A 42 -1.28 14.72 -3.25
N TYR A 43 -2.09 14.01 -2.48
CA TYR A 43 -1.76 13.59 -1.12
C TYR A 43 -0.82 12.39 -1.11
N THR A 44 -0.05 12.30 -0.04
CA THR A 44 0.97 11.28 0.20
C THR A 44 0.68 10.53 1.48
N CYS A 45 0.95 9.23 1.46
CA CYS A 45 0.74 8.39 2.63
C CYS A 45 1.80 8.70 3.68
N LYS A 46 1.42 9.41 4.75
CA LYS A 46 2.31 9.76 5.84
C LYS A 46 2.08 8.84 7.03
N ALA A 47 3.11 8.11 7.43
CA ALA A 47 3.05 7.26 8.61
C ALA A 47 2.92 8.11 9.87
N ALA A 48 1.84 7.92 10.62
CA ALA A 48 1.69 8.49 11.95
C ALA A 48 2.19 7.52 13.02
N ASN A 49 1.92 6.22 12.85
CA ASN A 49 2.33 5.13 13.73
C ASN A 49 2.53 3.83 12.92
N THR A 50 3.14 2.80 13.54
CA THR A 50 3.32 1.47 12.92
C THR A 50 2.00 0.84 12.43
N TYR A 51 0.90 1.14 13.12
CA TYR A 51 -0.42 0.61 12.79
C TYR A 51 -1.29 1.59 11.97
N TYR A 52 -0.86 2.84 11.78
CA TYR A 52 -1.70 3.88 11.19
C TYR A 52 -0.90 4.90 10.37
N SER A 53 -1.20 4.99 9.08
CA SER A 53 -0.69 6.02 8.17
C SER A 53 -1.85 6.76 7.52
N GLN A 54 -1.74 8.07 7.40
CA GLN A 54 -2.78 8.95 6.90
C GLN A 54 -2.36 9.64 5.60
N CYS A 55 -3.29 9.83 4.66
CA CYS A 55 -3.06 10.62 3.46
C CYS A 55 -3.06 12.12 3.76
N LEU A 56 -1.92 12.77 3.53
CA LEU A 56 -1.68 14.21 3.69
C LEU A 56 -0.98 14.83 2.48
#